data_AF-A0A3A0A6Z0-F1
#
_entry.id   AF-A0A3A0A6Z0-F1
#
_cell.length_a   1.000
_cell.length_b   1.000
_cell.length_c   1.000
_cell.angle_alpha   90.00
_cell.angle_beta   90.00
_cell.angle_gamma   90.00
#
_symmetry.space_group_name_H-M   'P 1'
#
loop_
_entity.id
_entity.type
_entity.pdbx_description
1 polymer ?
#
loop_
_entity_poly.entity_id
_entity_poly.type
_entity_poly.pdbx_seq_one_letter_code
_entity_poly.pdbx_strand_id
1 'polypeptide(L)' 'RTTGLVGFTVHGWTADDCRALVERLYRQQRILIKFQPEHTGLRVSIAAFNTADEVDTLLSAMQRELECQDR' A
#
# COMPACT_ATOMS: atom_id res chain seq x y z
N ARG A 1 -4.72 4.36 -22.37
CA ARG A 1 -3.92 4.48 -21.13
C ARG A 1 -4.70 3.78 -20.03
N THR A 2 -4.30 2.56 -19.66
CA THR A 2 -5.07 1.70 -18.75
C THR A 2 -4.58 1.95 -17.32
N THR A 3 -5.50 2.28 -16.42
CA THR A 3 -5.19 2.40 -14.98
C THR A 3 -5.57 1.10 -14.29
N GLY A 4 -4.64 0.53 -13.52
CA GLY A 4 -4.87 -0.69 -12.75
C GLY A 4 -5.25 -0.34 -11.31
N LEU A 5 -6.29 -0.98 -10.79
CA LEU A 5 -6.70 -0.86 -9.40
C LEU A 5 -6.56 -2.22 -8.74
N VAL A 6 -5.73 -2.28 -7.71
CA VAL A 6 -5.54 -3.49 -6.91
C VAL A 6 -5.97 -3.20 -5.48
N GLY A 7 -6.89 -4.01 -4.97
CA GLY A 7 -7.29 -4.01 -3.57
C GLY A 7 -6.79 -5.29 -2.91
N PHE A 8 -6.27 -5.17 -1.69
CA PHE A 8 -5.87 -6.30 -0.88
C PHE A 8 -6.20 -6.05 0.59
N THR A 9 -6.37 -7.13 1.34
CA THR A 9 -6.58 -7.12 2.80
C THR A 9 -5.39 -7.80 3.46
N VAL A 10 -4.96 -7.28 4.61
CA VAL A 10 -3.91 -7.92 5.42
C VAL A 10 -4.56 -8.58 6.62
N HIS A 11 -4.42 -9.89 6.73
CA HIS A 11 -5.03 -10.66 7.81
C HIS A 11 -4.41 -10.28 9.16
N GLY A 12 -5.25 -10.07 10.17
CA GLY A 12 -4.82 -9.69 11.52
C GLY A 12 -4.63 -8.19 11.75
N TRP A 13 -4.71 -7.37 10.70
CA TRP A 13 -4.54 -5.92 10.82
C TRP A 13 -5.85 -5.22 11.17
N THR A 14 -5.75 -4.25 12.08
CA THR A 14 -6.85 -3.34 12.41
C THR A 14 -6.91 -2.18 11.42
N ALA A 15 -7.99 -1.39 11.49
CA ALA A 15 -8.09 -0.17 10.72
C ALA A 15 -7.00 0.87 11.06
N ASP A 16 -6.49 0.85 12.31
CA ASP A 16 -5.40 1.72 12.74
C ASP A 16 -4.06 1.29 12.13
N ASP A 17 -3.79 -0.02 12.04
CA ASP A 17 -2.58 -0.57 11.42
C ASP A 17 -2.50 -0.23 9.93
N CYS A 18 -3.62 -0.42 9.22
CA CYS A 18 -3.74 -0.04 7.81
C CYS A 18 -3.53 1.47 7.61
N ARG A 19 -4.06 2.31 8.51
CA ARG A 19 -3.88 3.77 8.44
C ARG A 19 -2.42 4.16 8.65
N ALA A 20 -1.75 3.55 9.63
CA ALA A 20 -0.35 3.80 9.93
C ALA A 20 0.55 3.41 8.76
N LEU A 21 0.28 2.29 8.08
CA LEU A 21 1.00 1.90 6.86
C LEU A 21 0.83 2.92 5.75
N VAL A 22 -0.40 3.38 5.48
CA VAL A 22 -0.68 4.39 4.45
C VAL A 22 0.09 5.68 4.72
N GLU A 23 0.13 6.11 5.99
CA GLU A 23 0.90 7.28 6.37
C GLU A 23 2.41 7.09 6.15
N ARG A 24 2.96 5.92 6.51
CA ARG A 24 4.39 5.61 6.29
C ARG A 24 4.75 5.56 4.82
N LEU A 25 3.94 4.90 3.99
CA LEU A 25 4.17 4.80 2.54
C LEU A 25 4.08 6.17 1.86
N TYR A 26 3.16 7.04 2.31
CA TYR A 26 3.09 8.40 1.81
C TYR A 26 4.28 9.25 2.25
N ARG A 27 4.66 9.23 3.53
CA ARG A 27 5.76 10.06 4.06
C ARG A 27 7.13 9.65 3.54
N GLN A 28 7.39 8.34 3.45
CA GLN A 28 8.72 7.82 3.11
C GLN A 28 8.93 7.66 1.60
N GLN A 29 7.87 7.31 0.86
CA GLN A 29 8.00 6.94 -0.56
C GLN A 29 7.10 7.74 -1.48
N ARG A 30 6.32 8.70 -0.94
CA ARG A 30 5.37 9.55 -1.69
C ARG A 30 4.32 8.73 -2.45
N ILE A 31 4.04 7.52 -1.98
CA ILE A 31 3.05 6.60 -2.55
C ILE A 31 1.68 6.98 -1.99
N LEU A 32 0.71 7.20 -2.88
CA LEU A 32 -0.66 7.53 -2.49
C LEU A 32 -1.55 6.28 -2.53
N ILE A 33 -1.99 5.82 -1.37
CA ILE A 33 -2.89 4.67 -1.21
C ILE A 33 -4.20 5.16 -0.62
N LYS A 34 -5.33 4.71 -1.18
CA LYS A 34 -6.65 4.99 -0.60
C LYS A 34 -6.98 3.91 0.41
N PHE A 35 -7.15 4.31 1.66
CA PHE A 35 -7.63 3.43 2.72
C PHE A 35 -9.16 3.42 2.74
N GLN A 36 -9.77 2.23 2.77
CA GLN A 36 -11.22 2.06 2.92
C GLN A 36 -11.51 1.33 4.25
N PRO A 37 -11.88 2.06 5.31
CA PRO A 37 -12.05 1.49 6.65
C PRO A 37 -13.20 0.47 6.73
N GLU A 38 -14.19 0.57 5.84
CA GLU A 38 -15.37 -0.32 5.78
C GLU A 38 -15.03 -1.77 5.38
N HIS A 39 -13.86 -1.99 4.78
CA HIS A 39 -13.43 -3.31 4.29
C HIS A 39 -12.10 -3.78 4.89
N THR A 40 -11.53 -3.04 5.85
CA THR A 40 -10.17 -3.28 6.39
C THR A 40 -9.16 -3.57 5.27
N GLY A 41 -9.30 -2.82 4.18
CA GLY A 41 -8.62 -3.09 2.91
C GLY A 41 -7.83 -1.89 2.43
N LEU A 42 -6.68 -2.17 1.83
CA LEU A 42 -5.81 -1.18 1.21
C LEU A 42 -6.02 -1.22 -0.29
N ARG A 43 -6.22 -0.05 -0.89
CA ARG A 43 -6.38 0.09 -2.34
C ARG A 43 -5.27 0.94 -2.92
N VAL A 44 -4.46 0.30 -3.76
CA VAL A 44 -3.41 0.95 -4.52
C VAL A 44 -3.92 1.25 -5.92
N SER A 45 -3.74 2.50 -6.35
CA SER A 45 -4.03 2.92 -7.72
C SER A 45 -2.70 3.00 -8.48
N ILE A 46 -2.54 2.17 -9.51
CA ILE A 46 -1.40 2.26 -10.42
C ILE A 46 -1.86 3.00 -11.68
N ALA A 47 -1.31 4.18 -11.89
CA ALA A 47 -1.61 5.00 -13.04
C ALA A 47 -0.74 4.61 -14.24
N ALA A 48 -1.22 4.91 -15.45
CA ALA A 48 -0.52 4.56 -16.69
C ALA A 48 0.82 5.29 -16.91
N PHE A 49 1.15 6.26 -16.06
CA PHE A 49 2.44 6.97 -16.09
C PHE A 49 3.44 6.41 -15.08
N ASN A 50 3.04 5.43 -14.26
CA ASN A 50 3.97 4.80 -13.33
C ASN A 50 4.94 3.87 -14.08
N THR A 51 6.21 3.89 -13.67
CA THR A 51 7.23 3.00 -14.23
C THR A 51 7.24 1.65 -13.51
N ALA A 52 7.83 0.62 -14.13
CA ALA A 52 8.03 -0.67 -13.47
C ALA A 52 8.86 -0.52 -12.18
N ASP A 53 9.91 0.30 -12.21
CA ASP A 53 10.77 0.57 -11.05
C ASP A 53 10.01 1.21 -9.87
N GLU A 54 9.05 2.10 -10.15
CA GLU A 54 8.17 2.69 -9.12
C GLU A 54 7.26 1.64 -8.48
N VAL A 55 6.77 0.68 -9.27
CA VAL A 55 5.94 -0.43 -8.77
C VAL A 55 6.80 -1.40 -7.94
N ASP A 56 8.00 -1.74 -8.39
CA ASP A 56 8.93 -2.60 -7.64
C ASP A 56 9.35 -1.95 -6.31
N THR A 57 9.52 -0.63 -6.29
CA THR A 57 9.80 0.14 -5.08
C THR A 57 8.65 0.04 -4.07
N LEU A 58 7.40 0.19 -4.54
CA LEU A 58 6.20 -0.01 -3.72
C LEU A 58 6.14 -1.42 -3.13
N LEU A 59 6.32 -2.45 -3.96
CA LEU A 59 6.27 -3.84 -3.52
C LEU A 59 7.34 -4.13 -2.47
N SER A 60 8.56 -3.66 -2.70
CA SER A 60 9.69 -3.80 -1.78
C SER A 60 9.47 -3.04 -0.46
N ALA A 61 8.74 -1.93 -0.49
CA ALA A 61 8.37 -1.17 0.71
C ALA A 61 7.34 -1.93 1.55
N MET A 62 6.29 -2.43 0.90
CA MET A 62 5.25 -3.20 1.56
C MET A 62 5.79 -4.48 2.18
N GLN A 63 6.70 -5.18 1.49
CA GLN A 63 7.32 -6.40 2.03
C GLN A 63 8.12 -6.12 3.31
N ARG A 64 8.92 -5.04 3.34
CA ARG A 64 9.67 -4.64 4.53
C ARG A 64 8.77 -4.30 5.71
N GLU A 65 7.64 -3.66 5.45
CA GLU A 65 6.66 -3.30 6.48
C GLU A 65 5.95 -4.53 7.06
N LEU A 66 5.67 -5.54 6.24
CA LEU A 66 5.13 -6.82 6.69
C LEU A 66 6.16 -7.59 7.54
N GLU A 67 7.42 -7.66 7.09
CA GLU A 67 8.51 -8.35 7.81
C GLU A 67 8.87 -7.69 9.16
N CYS A 68 8.71 -6.37 9.28
CA CYS A 68 8.93 -5.64 10.53
C CYS A 68 7.83 -5.85 11.59
N GLN A 69 6.67 -6.36 11.21
CA GLN A 69 5.55 -6.59 12.15
C GLN A 69 5.49 -8.03 12.68
N ASP A 70 6.12 -9.00 12.01
CA ASP A 70 6.24 -10.40 12.48
C ASP A 70 7.37 -10.59 13.52
N ARG A 71 8.05 -9.52 13.92
CA ARG A 71 9.20 -9.51 14.84
C ARG A 71 8.89 -8.76 16.14
#